data_AF-A0A847PXZ1-F1
#
_entry.id   AF-A0A847PXZ1-F1
#
_cell.length_a   1.000
_cell.length_b   1.000
_cell.length_c   1.000
_cell.angle_alpha   90.00
_cell.angle_beta   90.00
_cell.angle_gamma   90.00
#
_symmetry.space_group_name_H-M   'P 1'
#
loop_
_entity.id
_entity.type
_entity.pdbx_description
1 polymer ?
#
loop_
_entity_poly.entity_id
_entity_poly.type
_entity_poly.pdbx_seq_one_letter_code
_entity_poly.pdbx_strand_id
1 'polypeptide(L)'
;MKKALLFVILVVALASAAPQIVNSFPAPTTGLVGLAYGENYLWALTSSRYIYKLDPATGAVQSSFLISPAIASPDGIGYCGTLLYVTAGTATVYKYTTSGSLSGTTVLWCDG
;
A
#
# COMPACT_ATOMS: atom_id res chain seq x y z
N MET A 1 43.89 25.16 -3.66
CA MET A 1 43.54 23.77 -4.05
C MET A 1 42.54 23.11 -3.10
N LYS A 2 42.73 23.13 -1.77
CA LYS A 2 41.79 22.52 -0.79
C LYS A 2 40.34 23.05 -0.85
N LYS A 3 40.15 24.35 -1.10
CA LYS A 3 38.81 24.98 -1.21
C LYS A 3 38.04 24.53 -2.46
N ALA A 4 38.72 24.36 -3.59
CA ALA A 4 38.11 23.83 -4.83
C ALA A 4 37.81 22.33 -4.70
N LEU A 5 38.67 21.56 -4.03
CA LEU A 5 38.46 20.13 -3.76
C LEU A 5 37.27 19.89 -2.82
N LEU A 6 37.13 20.70 -1.75
CA LEU A 6 35.96 20.66 -0.86
C LEU A 6 34.66 21.04 -1.59
N PHE A 7 34.71 21.99 -2.52
CA PHE A 7 33.55 22.38 -3.32
C PHE A 7 33.15 21.29 -4.33
N VAL A 8 34.12 20.61 -4.95
CA VAL A 8 33.86 19.46 -5.84
C VAL A 8 33.28 18.27 -5.06
N ILE A 9 33.77 17.97 -3.85
CA ILE A 9 33.21 16.92 -2.99
C ILE A 9 31.79 17.28 -2.55
N LEU A 10 31.52 18.56 -2.23
CA LEU A 10 30.18 19.04 -1.91
C LEU A 10 29.24 18.93 -3.11
N VAL A 11 29.69 19.29 -4.31
CA VAL A 11 28.90 19.19 -5.56
C VAL A 11 28.65 17.73 -5.99
N VAL A 12 29.59 16.82 -5.71
CA VAL A 12 29.40 15.36 -5.93
C VAL A 12 28.45 14.75 -4.88
N ALA A 13 28.42 15.25 -3.65
CA ALA A 13 27.43 14.83 -2.64
C ALA A 13 26.00 15.31 -2.95
N LEU A 14 25.86 16.32 -3.82
CA LEU A 14 24.58 16.74 -4.42
C LEU A 14 24.20 15.90 -5.66
N ALA A 15 25.01 14.92 -6.06
CA ALA A 15 24.67 14.00 -7.15
C ALA A 15 23.49 13.12 -6.71
N SER A 16 22.43 13.12 -7.51
CA SER A 16 21.16 12.42 -7.27
C SER A 16 21.39 11.01 -6.70
N ALA A 17 20.95 10.78 -5.46
CA ALA A 17 20.78 9.42 -4.98
C ALA A 17 19.71 8.76 -5.86
N ALA A 18 20.13 7.86 -6.75
CA ALA A 18 19.20 7.04 -7.50
C ALA A 18 18.29 6.31 -6.50
N PRO A 19 16.99 6.10 -6.83
CA PRO A 19 16.12 5.31 -5.97
C PRO A 19 16.77 3.96 -5.67
N GLN A 20 16.98 3.65 -4.39
CA GLN A 20 17.47 2.36 -3.96
C GLN A 20 16.37 1.55 -3.30
N ILE A 21 16.35 0.25 -3.60
CA ILE A 21 15.52 -0.71 -2.90
C ILE A 21 16.10 -0.86 -1.49
N VAL A 22 15.35 -0.41 -0.48
CA VAL A 22 15.76 -0.51 0.94
C VAL A 22 15.43 -1.87 1.56
N ASN A 23 14.39 -2.55 1.05
CA ASN A 23 13.95 -3.84 1.51
C ASN A 23 13.18 -4.57 0.40
N SER A 24 13.16 -5.90 0.43
CA SER A 24 12.38 -6.75 -0.45
C SER A 24 12.06 -8.07 0.23
N PHE A 25 10.82 -8.51 0.10
CA PHE A 25 10.36 -9.79 0.61
C PHE A 25 9.38 -10.42 -0.39
N PRO A 26 9.20 -11.75 -0.37
CA PRO A 26 8.22 -12.41 -1.21
C PRO A 26 6.81 -11.86 -0.97
N ALA A 27 6.07 -11.66 -2.05
CA ALA A 27 4.64 -11.37 -1.94
C ALA A 27 3.91 -12.55 -1.28
N PRO A 28 2.82 -12.30 -0.52
CA PRO A 28 2.06 -13.37 0.13
C PRO A 28 1.37 -14.32 -0.87
N THR A 29 1.13 -13.84 -2.10
CA THR A 29 0.54 -14.60 -3.20
C THR A 29 0.79 -13.87 -4.52
N THR A 30 0.40 -14.50 -5.65
CA THR A 30 0.41 -13.90 -6.98
C THR A 30 -0.86 -13.07 -7.20
N GLY A 31 -0.86 -12.20 -8.23
CA GLY A 31 -2.05 -11.42 -8.59
C GLY A 31 -2.39 -10.29 -7.62
N LEU A 32 -1.38 -9.69 -6.97
CA LEU A 32 -1.56 -8.45 -6.23
C LEU A 32 -1.98 -7.33 -7.19
N VAL A 33 -3.02 -6.59 -6.83
CA VAL A 33 -3.57 -5.48 -7.63
C VAL A 33 -3.46 -4.14 -6.93
N GLY A 34 -3.24 -4.10 -5.61
CA GLY A 34 -3.07 -2.86 -4.88
C GLY A 34 -2.33 -3.03 -3.56
N LEU A 35 -1.69 -1.94 -3.13
CA LEU A 35 -1.01 -1.83 -1.83
C LEU A 35 -1.45 -0.56 -1.12
N ALA A 36 -1.64 -0.64 0.19
CA ALA A 36 -1.86 0.50 1.06
C ALA A 36 -1.02 0.37 2.34
N TYR A 37 -0.62 1.49 2.92
CA TYR A 37 0.06 1.52 4.22
C TYR A 37 -0.84 2.21 5.24
N GLY A 38 -1.06 1.58 6.39
CA GLY A 38 -2.01 2.06 7.40
C GLY A 38 -1.97 1.24 8.68
N GLU A 39 -2.23 1.89 9.82
CA GLU A 39 -2.08 1.30 11.17
C GLU A 39 -0.71 0.66 11.43
N ASN A 40 0.35 1.17 10.78
CA ASN A 40 1.69 0.60 10.85
C ASN A 40 1.81 -0.81 10.22
N TYR A 41 0.92 -1.15 9.30
CA TYR A 41 0.93 -2.38 8.51
C TYR A 41 0.88 -2.09 7.01
N LEU A 42 1.40 -3.04 6.24
CA LEU A 42 1.22 -3.07 4.78
C LEU A 42 -0.02 -3.92 4.45
N TRP A 43 -0.91 -3.39 3.64
CA TRP A 43 -2.14 -4.06 3.20
C TRP A 43 -2.02 -4.38 1.72
N ALA A 44 -2.24 -5.64 1.35
CA ALA A 44 -2.14 -6.10 -0.03
C ALA A 44 -3.46 -6.69 -0.52
N LEU A 45 -4.00 -6.13 -1.60
CA LEU A 45 -5.23 -6.59 -2.26
C LEU A 45 -4.89 -7.49 -3.45
N THR A 46 -5.67 -8.54 -3.64
CA THR A 46 -5.51 -9.47 -4.76
C THR A 46 -6.72 -9.49 -5.68
N SER A 47 -6.48 -9.82 -6.96
CA SER A 47 -7.56 -10.05 -7.93
C SER A 47 -8.49 -11.19 -7.52
N SER A 48 -8.01 -12.13 -6.71
CA SER A 48 -8.78 -13.22 -6.08
C SER A 48 -9.59 -12.78 -4.85
N ARG A 49 -9.74 -11.47 -4.60
CA ARG A 49 -10.57 -10.88 -3.54
C ARG A 49 -10.06 -11.10 -2.11
N TYR A 50 -8.77 -11.35 -1.94
CA TYR A 50 -8.16 -11.36 -0.61
C TYR A 50 -7.52 -10.01 -0.29
N ILE A 51 -7.67 -9.58 0.95
CA ILE A 51 -6.83 -8.56 1.56
C ILE A 51 -5.93 -9.25 2.58
N TYR A 52 -4.63 -9.02 2.46
CA TYR A 52 -3.61 -9.50 3.40
C TYR A 52 -3.09 -8.32 4.23
N LYS A 53 -3.04 -8.51 5.55
CA LYS A 53 -2.32 -7.66 6.49
C LYS A 53 -0.91 -8.21 6.65
N LEU A 54 0.09 -7.42 6.30
CA LEU A 54 1.49 -7.83 6.28
C LEU A 54 2.29 -7.01 7.28
N ASP A 55 3.24 -7.68 7.93
CA ASP A 55 4.33 -7.01 8.61
C ASP A 55 5.20 -6.26 7.58
N PRO A 56 5.41 -4.94 7.71
CA PRO A 56 6.10 -4.14 6.70
C PRO A 56 7.62 -4.37 6.67
N ALA A 57 8.21 -4.94 7.71
CA ALA A 57 9.64 -5.23 7.77
C ALA A 57 9.98 -6.59 7.12
N THR A 58 9.08 -7.56 7.24
CA THR A 58 9.35 -8.97 6.88
C THR A 58 8.46 -9.50 5.76
N GLY A 59 7.34 -8.86 5.46
CA GLY A 59 6.32 -9.39 4.56
C GLY A 59 5.48 -10.52 5.16
N ALA A 60 5.68 -10.86 6.43
CA ALA A 60 4.94 -11.93 7.09
C ALA A 60 3.44 -11.62 7.15
N VAL A 61 2.61 -12.58 6.76
CA VAL A 61 1.14 -12.46 6.83
C VAL A 61 0.70 -12.52 8.29
N GLN A 62 0.13 -11.42 8.79
CA GLN A 62 -0.44 -11.31 10.13
C GLN A 62 -1.90 -11.76 10.15
N SER A 63 -2.65 -11.43 9.10
CA SER A 63 -4.02 -11.88 8.89
C SER A 63 -4.44 -11.71 7.43
N SER A 64 -5.56 -12.31 7.06
CA SER A 64 -6.21 -12.07 5.78
C SER A 64 -7.72 -12.24 5.88
N PHE A 65 -8.45 -11.64 4.96
CA PHE A 65 -9.89 -11.83 4.82
C PHE A 65 -10.32 -11.67 3.37
N LEU A 66 -11.47 -12.27 3.04
CA LEU A 66 -12.11 -12.07 1.73
C LEU A 66 -12.98 -10.82 1.76
N ILE A 67 -12.91 -10.03 0.70
CA ILE A 67 -13.89 -8.98 0.44
C ILE A 67 -15.18 -9.57 -0.14
N SER A 68 -16.28 -8.81 -0.03
CA SER A 68 -17.62 -9.21 -0.46
C SER A 68 -17.63 -9.80 -1.88
N PRO A 69 -18.35 -10.91 -2.13
CA PRO A 69 -18.48 -11.49 -3.47
C PRO A 69 -19.21 -10.59 -4.46
N ALA A 70 -19.91 -9.55 -4.00
CA ALA A 70 -20.53 -8.55 -4.87
C ALA A 70 -19.50 -7.62 -5.55
N ILE A 71 -18.25 -7.60 -5.07
CA ILE A 71 -17.18 -6.80 -5.67
C ILE A 71 -16.48 -7.64 -6.74
N ALA A 72 -16.92 -7.46 -7.99
CA ALA A 72 -16.26 -8.05 -9.14
C ALA A 72 -15.02 -7.22 -9.51
N SER A 73 -13.91 -7.91 -9.79
CA SER A 73 -12.68 -7.29 -10.30
C SER A 73 -12.13 -6.13 -9.44
N PRO A 74 -11.70 -6.41 -8.20
CA PRO A 74 -10.96 -5.43 -7.39
C PRO A 74 -9.67 -5.02 -8.12
N ASP A 75 -9.30 -3.73 -8.06
CA ASP A 75 -8.17 -3.18 -8.81
C ASP A 75 -7.28 -2.23 -8.00
N GLY A 76 -7.71 -1.80 -6.82
CA GLY A 76 -6.95 -0.87 -5.99
C GLY A 76 -7.39 -0.87 -4.53
N ILE A 77 -6.46 -0.50 -3.65
CA ILE A 77 -6.71 -0.34 -2.23
C ILE A 77 -6.03 0.92 -1.70
N GLY A 78 -6.73 1.64 -0.83
CA GLY A 78 -6.22 2.75 -0.05
C GLY A 78 -6.52 2.55 1.44
N TYR A 79 -5.75 3.21 2.29
CA TYR A 79 -6.04 3.30 3.73
C TYR A 79 -6.25 4.75 4.12
N CYS A 80 -7.28 5.03 4.90
CA CYS A 80 -7.57 6.39 5.36
C CYS A 80 -8.43 6.39 6.63
N GLY A 81 -8.05 7.19 7.62
CA GLY A 81 -8.65 7.19 8.95
C GLY A 81 -8.39 5.87 9.65
N THR A 82 -9.39 4.99 9.68
CA THR A 82 -9.33 3.63 10.26
C THR A 82 -9.85 2.56 9.28
N LEU A 83 -10.04 2.95 8.02
CA LEU A 83 -10.71 2.12 7.02
C LEU A 83 -9.81 1.84 5.83
N LEU A 84 -10.04 0.68 5.23
CA LEU A 84 -9.55 0.30 3.92
C LEU A 84 -10.61 0.63 2.87
N TYR A 85 -10.16 1.17 1.75
CA TYR A 85 -10.98 1.60 0.63
C TYR A 85 -10.59 0.74 -0.56
N VAL A 86 -11.52 -0.07 -1.05
CA VAL A 86 -11.30 -0.96 -2.19
C VAL A 86 -11.99 -0.36 -3.40
N THR A 87 -11.22 -0.14 -4.46
CA THR A 87 -11.77 0.14 -5.79
C THR A 87 -11.95 -1.17 -6.53
N ALA A 88 -12.90 -1.15 -7.45
CA ALA A 88 -13.08 -2.19 -8.44
C ALA A 88 -13.18 -1.51 -9.80
N GLY A 89 -13.18 -2.31 -10.88
CA GLY A 89 -13.44 -1.82 -12.24
C GLY A 89 -14.85 -1.23 -12.47
N THR A 90 -15.53 -0.83 -11.40
CA THR A 90 -16.82 -0.14 -11.37
C THR A 90 -16.60 1.27 -10.81
N ALA A 91 -17.54 2.20 -11.04
CA ALA A 91 -17.47 3.55 -10.46
C ALA A 91 -17.77 3.59 -8.93
N THR A 92 -17.52 2.49 -8.20
CA THR A 92 -17.85 2.34 -6.77
C THR A 92 -16.60 2.08 -5.94
N VAL A 93 -16.53 2.73 -4.77
CA VAL A 93 -15.53 2.47 -3.73
C VAL A 93 -16.21 1.83 -2.53
N TYR A 94 -15.60 0.75 -2.04
CA TYR A 94 -16.11 -0.04 -0.93
C TYR A 94 -15.25 0.16 0.31
N LYS A 95 -15.88 0.36 1.48
CA LYS A 95 -15.16 0.60 2.73
C LYS A 95 -15.14 -0.65 3.60
N TYR A 96 -13.97 -1.03 4.07
CA TYR A 96 -13.76 -2.15 4.98
C TYR A 96 -13.06 -1.68 6.25
N THR A 97 -13.49 -2.23 7.38
CA THR A 97 -12.68 -2.22 8.61
C THR A 97 -11.39 -3.03 8.39
N THR A 98 -10.36 -2.77 9.20
CA THR A 98 -9.10 -3.52 9.15
C THR A 98 -9.22 -4.98 9.62
N SER A 99 -10.36 -5.35 10.21
CA SER A 99 -10.73 -6.73 10.56
C SER A 99 -11.59 -7.44 9.50
N GLY A 100 -12.00 -6.75 8.44
CA GLY A 100 -12.67 -7.35 7.28
C GLY A 100 -14.19 -7.19 7.21
N SER A 101 -14.82 -6.49 8.16
CA SER A 101 -16.24 -6.11 8.06
C SER A 101 -16.45 -4.97 7.05
N LEU A 102 -17.43 -5.12 6.15
CA LEU A 102 -17.85 -4.07 5.22
C LEU A 102 -18.55 -2.95 5.99
N SER A 103 -18.02 -1.74 5.89
CA SER A 103 -18.53 -0.55 6.58
C SER A 103 -19.52 0.28 5.74
N GLY A 104 -19.64 0.02 4.42
CA GLY A 104 -20.59 0.68 3.50
C GLY A 104 -19.97 1.15 2.17
N THR A 105 -20.72 1.95 1.42
CA THR A 105 -20.35 2.55 0.11
C THR A 105 -20.61 4.07 0.15
N THR A 106 -19.62 4.93 -0.08
CA THR A 106 -19.84 6.39 -0.20
C THR A 106 -18.69 7.08 -0.94
N VAL A 107 -18.88 8.37 -1.27
CA VAL A 107 -17.94 9.25 -1.97
C VAL A 107 -16.78 9.65 -1.05
N LEU A 108 -15.58 9.75 -1.65
CA LEU A 108 -14.30 9.96 -0.99
C LEU A 108 -14.19 11.37 -0.40
N TRP A 109 -14.29 11.49 0.92
CA TRP A 109 -13.59 12.53 1.64
C TRP A 109 -12.83 11.87 2.79
N CYS A 110 -11.51 11.90 2.66
CA CYS A 110 -10.58 11.63 3.74
C CYS A 110 -10.54 12.89 4.59
N ASP A 111 -11.49 13.05 5.49
CA ASP A 111 -11.43 14.14 6.44
C ASP A 111 -10.44 13.74 7.53
N GLY A 112 -9.31 14.46 7.55
CA GLY A 112 -8.34 14.46 8.64
C GLY A 112 -8.64 15.58 9.62
#